data_AF-A0A0R3U6Q9-F1
#
_entry.id   AF-A0A0R3U6Q9-F1
#
_cell.length_a   1.000
_cell.length_b   1.000
_cell.length_c   1.000
_cell.angle_alpha   90.00
_cell.angle_beta   90.00
_cell.angle_gamma   90.00
#
_symmetry.space_group_name_H-M   'P 1'
#
loop_
_entity.id
_entity.type
_entity.pdbx_description
1 polymer ?
#
loop_
_entity_poly.entity_id
_entity_poly.type
_entity_poly.pdbx_seq_one_letter_code
_entity_poly.pdbx_strand_id
1 'polypeptide(L)'
;MSLNLQMIRTANKAREADICRSQCRKKNLLLLIMNYLTEEGFVHDYKQLFGNRFVNTAEVLKGETNLDFDAFVICDNIDLDTVLMEFESYHYVKFNKYPKISKKKDGNC
;
A
#
# COMPACT_ATOMS: atom_id res chain seq x y z
N MET A 1 -41.85 16.24 1.74
CA MET A 1 -41.20 15.41 0.69
C MET A 1 -39.76 15.85 0.34
N SER A 2 -39.40 17.13 0.47
CA SER A 2 -38.09 17.69 0.09
C SER A 2 -36.91 17.32 1.00
N LEU A 3 -37.13 17.25 2.31
CA LEU A 3 -36.10 16.89 3.31
C LEU A 3 -35.55 15.46 3.11
N ASN A 4 -36.42 14.51 2.74
CA ASN A 4 -36.04 13.11 2.57
C ASN A 4 -35.11 12.91 1.35
N LEU A 5 -35.39 13.59 0.24
CA LEU A 5 -34.53 13.60 -0.95
C LEU A 5 -33.16 14.25 -0.71
N GLN A 6 -33.10 15.33 0.08
CA GLN A 6 -31.83 15.93 0.47
C GLN A 6 -31.01 14.98 1.37
N MET A 7 -31.64 14.34 2.35
CA MET A 7 -31.00 13.37 3.23
C MET A 7 -30.41 12.18 2.45
N ILE A 8 -31.19 11.60 1.52
CA ILE A 8 -30.73 10.50 0.65
C ILE A 8 -29.56 10.93 -0.23
N ARG A 9 -29.60 12.13 -0.81
CA ARG A 9 -28.49 12.68 -1.63
C ARG A 9 -27.22 12.86 -0.81
N THR A 10 -27.32 13.40 0.40
CA THR A 10 -26.18 13.58 1.30
C THR A 10 -25.58 12.23 1.71
N ALA A 11 -26.41 11.24 2.04
CA ALA A 11 -25.96 9.89 2.38
C ALA A 11 -25.26 9.18 1.20
N ASN A 12 -25.76 9.35 -0.03
CA ASN A 12 -25.11 8.81 -1.23
C ASN A 12 -23.77 9.50 -1.51
N LYS A 13 -23.69 10.83 -1.40
CA LYS A 13 -22.43 11.56 -1.53
C LYS A 13 -21.39 11.14 -0.49
N ALA A 14 -21.81 10.90 0.75
CA ALA A 14 -20.92 10.40 1.80
C ALA A 14 -20.37 9.01 1.45
N ARG A 15 -21.23 8.09 0.98
CA ARG A 15 -20.84 6.75 0.53
C ARG A 15 -19.89 6.79 -0.66
N GLU A 16 -20.15 7.64 -1.65
CA GLU A 16 -19.28 7.83 -2.81
C GLU A 16 -17.90 8.37 -2.39
N ALA A 17 -17.86 9.33 -1.47
CA ALA A 17 -16.61 9.83 -0.90
C ALA A 17 -15.84 8.74 -0.16
N ASP A 18 -16.51 7.86 0.60
CA ASP A 18 -15.87 6.71 1.26
C ASP A 18 -15.28 5.70 0.28
N ILE A 19 -16.01 5.40 -0.80
CA ILE A 19 -15.55 4.52 -1.87
C ILE A 19 -14.31 5.12 -2.55
N CYS A 20 -14.35 6.41 -2.89
CA CYS A 20 -13.24 7.12 -3.51
C CYS A 20 -12.00 7.14 -2.59
N ARG A 21 -12.18 7.42 -1.29
CA ARG A 21 -11.10 7.36 -0.29
C ARG A 21 -10.49 5.96 -0.20
N SER A 22 -11.32 4.91 -0.22
CA SER A 22 -10.86 3.52 -0.19
C SER A 22 -10.06 3.15 -1.44
N GLN A 23 -10.53 3.57 -2.62
CA GLN A 23 -9.82 3.35 -3.89
C GLN A 23 -8.48 4.10 -3.94
N CYS A 24 -8.46 5.36 -3.51
CA CYS A 24 -7.23 6.15 -3.41
C CYS A 24 -6.21 5.48 -2.48
N ARG A 25 -6.63 5.00 -1.31
CA ARG A 25 -5.74 4.26 -0.40
C ARG A 25 -5.19 2.98 -1.04
N LYS A 26 -6.03 2.20 -1.72
CA LYS A 26 -5.57 0.99 -2.43
C LYS A 26 -4.53 1.32 -3.49
N LYS A 27 -4.74 2.39 -4.26
CA LYS A 27 -3.77 2.86 -5.26
C LYS A 27 -2.45 3.26 -4.60
N ASN A 28 -2.48 4.01 -3.51
CA ASN A 28 -1.28 4.43 -2.79
C ASN A 28 -0.50 3.22 -2.23
N LEU A 29 -1.19 2.20 -1.71
CA LEU A 29 -0.53 0.96 -1.24
C LEU A 29 0.18 0.23 -2.38
N LEU A 30 -0.47 0.11 -3.54
CA LEU A 30 0.13 -0.53 -4.72
C LEU A 30 1.36 0.24 -5.22
N LEU A 31 1.30 1.57 -5.23
CA LEU A 31 2.42 2.42 -5.58
C LEU A 31 3.61 2.24 -4.61
N LEU A 32 3.36 2.21 -3.30
CA LEU A 32 4.39 1.97 -2.28
C LEU A 32 5.05 0.60 -2.43
N ILE A 33 4.25 -0.45 -2.68
CA ILE A 33 4.77 -1.82 -2.88
C ILE A 33 5.61 -1.88 -4.15
N MET A 34 5.15 -1.29 -5.25
CA MET A 34 5.93 -1.26 -6.49
C MET A 34 7.25 -0.52 -6.29
N ASN A 35 7.23 0.64 -5.64
CA ASN A 35 8.43 1.43 -5.37
C ASN A 35 9.44 0.60 -4.57
N TYR A 36 8.99 -0.04 -3.50
CA TYR A 36 9.82 -0.94 -2.69
C TYR A 36 10.42 -2.10 -3.51
N LEU A 37 9.61 -2.80 -4.32
CA LEU A 37 10.10 -3.89 -5.17
C LEU A 37 11.14 -3.41 -6.20
N THR A 38 10.98 -2.19 -6.69
CA THR A 38 11.87 -1.59 -7.67
C THR A 38 13.20 -1.23 -7.01
N GLU A 39 13.17 -0.51 -5.89
CA GLU A 39 14.35 -0.11 -5.12
C GLU A 39 15.16 -1.32 -4.63
N GLU A 40 14.52 -2.30 -3.98
CA GLU A 40 15.18 -3.54 -3.53
C GLU A 40 15.78 -4.34 -4.69
N GLY A 41 15.14 -4.30 -5.85
CA GLY A 41 15.61 -4.94 -7.08
C GLY A 41 16.88 -4.30 -7.66
N PHE A 42 17.10 -3.01 -7.43
CA PHE A 42 18.26 -2.25 -7.91
C PHE A 42 19.40 -2.15 -6.90
N VAL A 43 19.10 -2.17 -5.59
CA VAL A 43 20.07 -1.96 -4.50
C VAL A 43 20.85 -3.22 -4.13
N HIS A 44 20.29 -4.42 -4.32
CA HIS A 44 20.99 -5.65 -3.96
C HIS A 44 22.13 -6.02 -4.93
N ASP A 45 23.38 -6.05 -4.44
CA ASP A 45 24.57 -6.61 -5.13
C ASP A 45 24.36 -8.06 -5.64
N TYR A 46 23.40 -8.80 -5.06
CA TYR A 46 22.91 -10.10 -5.54
C TYR A 46 21.94 -10.00 -6.73
N LYS A 47 22.12 -8.96 -7.56
CA LYS A 47 21.31 -8.61 -8.74
C LYS A 47 21.02 -9.80 -9.66
N GLN A 48 21.93 -10.77 -9.73
CA GLN A 48 21.82 -11.92 -10.62
C GLN A 48 20.78 -12.98 -10.16
N LEU A 49 20.46 -13.10 -8.86
CA LEU A 49 19.61 -14.17 -8.36
C LEU A 49 18.28 -13.71 -7.71
N PHE A 50 18.30 -12.57 -7.01
CA PHE A 50 17.13 -12.04 -6.30
C PHE A 50 16.63 -10.73 -6.89
N GLY A 51 17.52 -9.83 -7.34
CA GLY A 51 17.14 -8.54 -7.92
C GLY A 51 16.26 -8.68 -9.16
N ASN A 52 16.59 -9.63 -10.05
CA ASN A 52 15.77 -9.96 -11.21
C ASN A 52 14.35 -10.46 -10.87
N ARG A 53 14.15 -11.12 -9.72
CA ARG A 53 12.83 -11.58 -9.28
C ARG A 53 11.96 -10.42 -8.79
N PHE A 54 12.53 -9.49 -8.05
CA PHE A 54 11.79 -8.31 -7.57
C PHE A 54 11.37 -7.40 -8.73
N VAL A 55 12.27 -7.19 -9.70
CA VAL A 55 11.96 -6.43 -10.93
C VAL A 55 10.86 -7.11 -11.73
N ASN A 56 10.94 -8.44 -11.94
CA ASN A 56 9.89 -9.18 -12.64
C ASN A 56 8.53 -9.12 -11.90
N THR A 57 8.56 -9.21 -10.56
CA THR A 57 7.34 -9.10 -9.74
C THR A 57 6.71 -7.70 -9.89
N ALA A 58 7.52 -6.64 -9.92
CA ALA A 58 7.04 -5.28 -10.16
C ALA A 58 6.41 -5.12 -11.55
N GLU A 59 7.01 -5.73 -12.59
CA GLU A 59 6.44 -5.73 -13.95
C GLU A 59 5.11 -6.49 -14.04
N VAL A 60 5.01 -7.66 -13.40
CA VAL A 60 3.75 -8.41 -13.33
C VAL A 60 2.69 -7.61 -12.58
N LEU A 61 3.04 -7.00 -11.44
CA LEU A 61 2.14 -6.15 -10.67
C LEU A 61 1.65 -4.96 -11.51
N LYS A 62 2.53 -4.35 -12.31
CA LYS A 62 2.19 -3.28 -13.27
C LYS A 62 1.22 -3.75 -14.34
N GLY A 63 1.37 -4.99 -14.82
CA GLY A 63 0.47 -5.58 -15.82
C GLY A 63 -0.90 -5.98 -15.25
N GLU A 64 -0.93 -6.49 -14.02
CA GLU A 64 -2.16 -6.92 -13.35
C GLU A 64 -3.02 -5.76 -12.85
N THR A 65 -2.37 -4.65 -12.49
CA THR A 65 -3.07 -3.46 -12.05
C THR A 65 -3.09 -2.47 -13.21
N ASN A 66 -4.27 -2.15 -13.75
CA ASN A 66 -4.48 -1.13 -14.80
C ASN A 66 -4.16 0.31 -14.34
N LEU A 67 -3.13 0.46 -13.52
CA LEU A 67 -2.63 1.72 -13.01
C LEU A 67 -1.43 2.11 -13.86
N ASP A 68 -1.42 3.35 -14.33
CA ASP A 68 -0.28 3.91 -15.03
C ASP A 68 0.78 4.34 -13.99
N PHE A 69 1.61 3.41 -13.55
CA PHE A 69 2.64 3.68 -12.54
C PHE A 69 3.72 4.66 -13.03
N ASP A 70 3.94 4.77 -14.34
CA ASP A 70 4.92 5.73 -14.87
C ASP A 70 4.44 7.18 -14.71
N ALA A 71 3.13 7.38 -14.53
CA ALA A 71 2.52 8.68 -14.25
C ALA A 71 2.54 9.08 -12.76
N PHE A 72 3.00 8.20 -11.86
CA PHE A 72 3.01 8.47 -10.42
C PHE A 72 4.40 8.25 -9.82
N VAL A 73 4.95 9.29 -9.21
CA VAL A 73 6.20 9.23 -8.45
C VAL A 73 5.85 9.31 -6.97
N ILE A 74 6.43 8.43 -6.16
CA ILE A 74 6.34 8.50 -4.69
C ILE A 74 7.19 9.69 -4.23
N CYS A 75 6.73 10.41 -3.20
CA CYS A 75 7.51 11.51 -2.64
C CYS A 75 8.77 10.97 -1.94
N ASP A 76 9.91 11.65 -2.11
CA ASP A 76 11.21 11.25 -1.54
C ASP A 76 11.22 11.04 -0.02
N ASN A 77 10.26 11.63 0.70
CA ASN A 77 10.12 11.52 2.15
C ASN A 77 9.19 10.37 2.60
N ILE A 78 8.72 9.56 1.66
CA ILE A 78 7.78 8.47 1.92
C ILE A 78 8.34 7.20 1.29
N ASP A 79 8.83 6.29 2.13
CA ASP A 79 9.17 4.93 1.72
C ASP A 79 8.47 3.92 2.65
N LEU A 80 8.35 2.68 2.18
CA LEU A 80 7.59 1.66 2.89
C LEU A 80 8.25 1.26 4.22
N ASP A 81 9.58 1.38 4.34
CA ASP A 81 10.33 1.07 5.56
C ASP A 81 10.06 2.13 6.64
N THR A 82 10.13 3.41 6.28
CA THR A 82 9.77 4.52 7.17
C THR A 82 8.33 4.41 7.64
N VAL A 83 7.38 4.11 6.76
CA VAL A 83 5.96 3.93 7.13
C VAL A 83 5.79 2.79 8.14
N LEU A 84 6.52 1.69 7.96
CA LEU A 84 6.48 0.56 8.89
C LEU A 84 7.06 0.95 10.26
N MET A 85 8.21 1.62 10.26
CA MET A 85 8.89 2.10 11.45
C MET A 85 8.04 3.08 12.27
N GLU A 86 7.38 4.02 11.61
CA GLU A 86 6.44 4.96 12.25
C GLU A 86 5.24 4.22 12.86
N PHE A 87 4.69 3.23 12.15
CA PHE A 87 3.59 2.41 12.65
C PHE A 87 3.98 1.59 13.88
N GLU A 88 5.16 0.96 13.86
CA GLU A 88 5.71 0.21 14.98
C GLU A 88 5.92 1.11 16.21
N SER A 89 6.49 2.29 15.99
CA SER A 89 6.73 3.30 17.03
C SER A 89 5.41 3.76 17.66
N TYR A 90 4.42 4.10 16.83
CA TYR A 90 3.09 4.48 17.30
C TYR A 90 2.43 3.37 18.12
N HIS A 91 2.47 2.13 17.62
CA HIS A 91 1.86 0.99 18.30
C HIS A 91 2.57 0.68 19.63
N TYR A 92 3.90 0.80 19.67
CA TYR A 92 4.66 0.64 20.91
C TYR A 92 4.28 1.70 21.94
N VAL A 93 4.23 2.98 21.57
CA VAL A 93 3.82 4.06 22.48
C VAL A 93 2.39 3.85 23.01
N LYS A 94 1.48 3.40 22.14
CA LYS A 94 0.06 3.24 22.49
C LYS A 94 -0.24 2.00 23.33
N PHE A 95 0.47 0.90 23.09
CA PHE A 95 0.14 -0.42 23.66
C PHE A 95 1.27 -1.04 24.48
N ASN A 96 2.38 -0.33 24.64
CA ASN A 96 3.62 -0.80 25.28
C ASN A 96 4.12 -2.14 24.70
N LYS A 97 3.90 -2.34 23.39
CA LYS A 97 4.19 -3.58 22.68
C LYS A 97 4.38 -3.32 21.19
N TYR A 98 5.38 -3.94 20.58
CA TYR A 98 5.54 -3.92 19.13
C TYR A 98 4.41 -4.70 18.43
N PRO A 99 3.91 -4.19 17.28
CA PRO A 99 2.88 -4.88 16.52
C PRO A 99 3.45 -6.18 15.94
N LYS A 100 2.63 -7.23 15.91
CA LYS A 100 3.00 -8.46 15.20
C LYS A 100 2.60 -8.32 13.73
N ILE A 101 3.55 -7.93 12.88
CA ILE A 101 3.31 -7.68 11.45
C ILE A 101 3.04 -8.99 10.69
N SER A 102 3.79 -10.04 11.00
CA SER A 102 3.58 -11.36 10.42
C SER A 102 3.57 -12.44 11.50
N LYS A 103 2.75 -13.47 11.29
CA LYS A 103 2.80 -14.71 12.06
C LYS A 103 3.12 -15.82 11.08
N LYS A 104 4.11 -16.66 11.39
CA LYS A 104 4.34 -17.89 10.62
C LYS A 104 3.04 -18.70 10.65
N LYS A 105 2.54 -19.08 9.48
CA LYS A 105 1.39 -20.00 9.39
C LYS A 105 1.84 -21.28 10.09
N ASP A 106 1.12 -21.69 11.15
CA ASP A 106 1.45 -22.90 11.90
C ASP A 106 1.50 -24.06 10.89
N GLY A 107 2.69 -24.64 10.72
CA GLY A 107 2.99 -25.54 9.62
C GLY A 107 2.37 -26.91 9.86
N ASN A 108 1.34 -27.24 9.08
CA ASN A 108 1.07 -28.61 8.67
C ASN A 108 1.51 -28.73 7.20
N CYS A 109 2.79 -29.01 7.02
CA CYS A 109 3.36 -29.84 5.95
C CYS A 109 4.51 -30.62 6.60
#